data_AF-A0A143YZG8-F1
#
_entry.id   AF-A0A143YZG8-F1
#
_cell.length_a   1.000
_cell.length_b   1.000
_cell.length_c   1.000
_cell.angle_alpha   90.00
_cell.angle_beta   90.00
_cell.angle_gamma   90.00
#
_symmetry.space_group_name_H-M   'P 1'
#
loop_
_entity.id
_entity.type
_entity.pdbx_description
1 polymer ?
#
loop_
_entity_poly.entity_id
_entity_poly.type
_entity_poly.pdbx_seq_one_letter_code
_entity_poly.pdbx_strand_id
1 'polypeptide(L)' 'VARNSHKFKRLYKKRTAIERVNGRLDRDFLFEQHTIRGEKKMNLFVTMAFLVMLAFAKRNIQKNELGHLNAWVA' A
#
# COMPACT_ATOMS: atom_id res chain seq x y z
N VAL A 1 13.52 13.45 15.03
CA VAL A 1 13.30 14.79 14.42
C VAL A 1 12.31 15.53 15.29
N ALA A 2 12.64 16.72 15.81
CA ALA A 2 11.72 17.48 16.66
C ALA A 2 10.40 17.77 15.95
N ARG A 3 9.27 17.59 16.65
CA ARG A 3 7.91 17.70 16.08
C ARG A 3 7.61 19.08 15.49
N ASN A 4 8.17 20.13 16.08
CA ASN A 4 8.01 21.51 15.63
C ASN A 4 8.89 21.86 14.42
N SER A 5 9.84 21.00 14.04
CA SER A 5 10.74 21.29 12.92
C SER A 5 10.04 21.23 11.57
N HIS A 6 10.48 22.05 10.61
CA HIS A 6 10.03 21.99 9.22
C HIS A 6 10.29 20.62 8.58
N LYS A 7 11.37 19.94 9.00
CA LYS A 7 11.68 18.57 8.56
C LYS A 7 10.59 17.59 8.98
N PHE A 8 10.09 17.66 10.21
CA PHE A 8 8.99 16.80 10.67
C PHE A 8 7.72 17.07 9.88
N LYS A 9 7.32 18.33 9.73
CA LYS A 9 6.11 18.71 8.96
C LYS A 9 6.15 18.16 7.53
N ARG A 10 7.30 18.28 6.85
CA ARG A 10 7.50 17.76 5.48
C ARG A 10 7.35 16.23 5.42
N LEU A 11 7.95 15.51 6.36
CA LEU A 11 7.84 14.05 6.41
C LEU A 11 6.42 13.60 6.77
N TYR A 12 5.80 14.25 7.76
CA TYR A 12 4.45 13.92 8.22
C TYR A 12 3.40 14.16 7.12
N LYS A 13 3.61 15.14 6.22
CA LYS A 13 2.75 15.34 5.04
C LYS A 13 2.69 14.11 4.12
N LYS A 14 3.69 13.22 4.14
CA LYS A 14 3.68 11.95 3.37
C LYS A 14 2.84 10.85 4.01
N ARG A 15 2.40 11.01 5.27
CA ARG A 15 1.59 10.03 6.03
C ARG A 15 0.37 9.57 5.22
N THR A 16 -0.35 10.50 4.60
CA THR A 16 -1.57 10.18 3.85
C THR A 16 -1.33 9.18 2.72
N ALA A 17 -0.13 9.18 2.11
CA ALA A 17 0.21 8.17 1.11
C ALA A 17 0.31 6.76 1.73
N ILE A 18 0.93 6.66 2.92
CA ILE A 18 1.05 5.41 3.66
C ILE A 18 -0.32 4.92 4.14
N GLU A 19 -1.16 5.83 4.64
CA GLU A 19 -2.52 5.48 5.09
C GLU A 19 -3.38 4.91 3.96
N ARG A 20 -3.22 5.41 2.73
CA ARG A 20 -3.90 4.83 1.55
C ARG A 20 -3.41 3.42 1.23
N VAL A 21 -2.11 3.15 1.38
CA VAL A 21 -1.56 1.81 1.17
C VAL A 21 -2.07 0.85 2.22
N ASN A 22 -2.07 1.25 3.50
CA ASN A 22 -2.60 0.43 4.59
C ASN A 22 -4.10 0.17 4.41
N GLY A 23 -4.89 1.20 4.10
CA GLY A 23 -6.32 1.03 3.85
C GLY A 23 -6.65 0.11 2.67
N ARG A 24 -5.73 -0.05 1.70
CA ARG A 24 -5.87 -1.04 0.61
C ARG A 24 -5.48 -2.44 1.04
N LEU A 25 -4.42 -2.59 1.83
CA LEU A 25 -4.08 -3.88 2.43
C LEU A 25 -5.26 -4.43 3.25
N ASP A 26 -5.92 -3.57 4.02
CA ASP A 26 -7.04 -3.97 4.86
C ASP A 26 -8.30 -4.25 4.02
N ARG A 27 -8.65 -3.37 3.07
CA ARG A 27 -9.90 -3.48 2.30
C ARG A 27 -9.82 -4.44 1.11
N ASP A 28 -8.76 -4.37 0.31
CA ASP A 28 -8.62 -5.13 -0.94
C ASP A 28 -8.06 -6.54 -0.67
N PHE A 29 -7.20 -6.69 0.33
CA PHE A 29 -6.60 -7.99 0.71
C PHE A 29 -7.18 -8.59 2.00
N LEU A 30 -8.18 -7.93 2.62
CA LEU A 30 -8.93 -8.42 3.77
C LEU A 30 -8.05 -8.78 4.98
N PHE A 31 -6.90 -8.11 5.12
CA PHE A 31 -6.00 -8.33 6.26
C PHE A 31 -6.52 -7.79 7.59
N GLU A 32 -7.67 -7.12 7.63
CA GLU A 32 -8.36 -6.79 8.89
C GLU A 32 -9.10 -8.01 9.47
N GLN A 33 -9.61 -8.89 8.61
CA GLN A 33 -10.40 -10.07 8.98
C GLN A 33 -9.70 -11.36 8.56
N HIS A 34 -8.41 -11.48 8.84
CA HIS A 34 -7.64 -12.68 8.52
C HIS A 34 -7.61 -13.67 9.69
N THR A 35 -7.58 -14.96 9.36
CA THR A 35 -7.39 -16.07 10.33
C THR A 35 -5.96 -16.63 10.30
N ILE A 36 -5.05 -15.97 9.60
CA ILE A 36 -3.65 -16.40 9.44
C ILE A 36 -2.91 -16.28 10.78
N ARG A 37 -2.49 -17.42 11.32
CA ARG A 37 -1.69 -17.49 12.56
C ARG A 37 -0.20 -17.61 12.26
N GLY A 38 0.59 -16.79 12.95
CA GLY A 38 2.06 -16.82 12.92
C GLY A 38 2.67 -15.72 12.06
N GLU A 39 3.61 -14.97 12.64
CA GLU A 39 4.23 -13.79 12.05
C GLU A 39 4.90 -14.08 10.70
N LYS A 40 5.65 -15.18 10.58
CA LYS A 40 6.32 -15.56 9.33
C LYS A 40 5.35 -15.76 8.17
N LYS A 41 4.18 -16.36 8.44
CA LYS A 41 3.12 -16.55 7.44
C LYS A 41 2.54 -15.19 7.05
N MET A 42 2.20 -14.36 8.04
CA MET A 42 1.67 -13.03 7.79
C MET A 42 2.63 -12.17 6.95
N ASN A 43 3.92 -12.20 7.26
CA ASN A 43 4.93 -11.46 6.52
C ASN A 43 5.01 -11.91 5.05
N LEU A 44 4.90 -13.22 4.77
CA LEU A 44 4.83 -13.74 3.42
C LEU A 44 3.62 -13.18 2.66
N PHE A 45 2.42 -13.23 3.25
CA PHE A 45 1.20 -12.74 2.62
C PHE A 45 1.24 -11.22 2.36
N VAL A 46 1.72 -10.43 3.32
CA VAL A 46 1.86 -8.98 3.17
C VAL A 46 2.88 -8.66 2.08
N THR A 47 4.01 -9.37 2.04
CA THR A 47 5.03 -9.20 0.98
C THR A 47 4.44 -9.51 -0.39
N MET A 48 3.65 -10.58 -0.50
CA MET A 48 3.00 -10.97 -1.75
C MET A 48 1.95 -9.94 -2.19
N ALA A 49 1.16 -9.38 -1.26
CA ALA A 49 0.23 -8.30 -1.54
C ALA A 49 0.93 -7.05 -2.12
N PHE A 50 2.10 -6.69 -1.57
CA PHE A 50 2.91 -5.61 -2.14
C PHE A 50 3.40 -5.90 -3.56
N LEU A 51 3.88 -7.12 -3.83
CA LEU A 51 4.30 -7.52 -5.18
C LEU A 51 3.16 -7.40 -6.18
N VAL A 52 1.96 -7.85 -5.81
CA VAL A 52 0.76 -7.75 -6.64
C VAL A 52 0.39 -6.28 -6.91
N MET A 53 0.39 -5.42 -5.88
CA MET A 53 0.10 -3.99 -6.06
C MET A 53 1.10 -3.30 -7.02
N LEU A 54 2.40 -3.65 -6.93
CA LEU A 54 3.42 -3.13 -7.84
C LEU A 54 3.26 -3.66 -9.27
N ALA A 55 2.87 -4.92 -9.43
CA ALA A 55 2.62 -5.52 -10.74
C ALA A 55 1.45 -4.82 -11.47
N PHE A 56 0.39 -4.46 -10.74
CA PHE A 56 -0.73 -3.67 -11.29
C PHE A 56 -0.29 -2.27 -11.71
N ALA A 57 0.45 -1.56 -10.84
CA ALA A 57 1.06 -0.29 -11.19
C ALA A 57 1.84 -0.37 -12.51
N LYS A 58 2.73 -1.36 -12.62
CA LYS A 58 3.55 -1.57 -13.81
C LYS A 58 2.69 -1.84 -15.05
N ARG A 59 1.68 -2.71 -14.93
CA ARG A 59 0.76 -3.03 -16.03
C ARG A 59 0.02 -1.80 -16.53
N ASN A 60 -0.52 -0.97 -15.64
CA ASN A 60 -1.33 0.18 -16.04
C ASN A 60 -0.47 1.29 -16.66
N ILE A 61 0.78 1.44 -16.21
CA ILE A 61 1.78 2.29 -16.88
C ILE A 61 2.03 1.79 -18.30
N GLN A 62 2.22 0.48 -18.50
CA GLN A 62 2.43 -0.10 -19.83
C GLN A 62 1.22 0.09 -20.76
N LYS A 63 0.00 0.15 -20.21
CA LYS A 63 -1.24 0.41 -20.95
C LYS A 63 -1.54 1.89 -21.17
N ASN A 64 -0.71 2.81 -20.68
CA ASN A 64 -0.98 4.26 -20.63
C ASN A 64 -2.28 4.65 -19.89
N GLU A 65 -2.77 3.79 -19.01
CA GLU A 65 -3.95 4.05 -18.18
C GLU A 65 -3.53 4.73 -16.87
N LEU A 66 -3.18 6.03 -16.96
CA LEU A 66 -2.63 6.78 -15.83
C LEU A 66 -3.66 7.19 -14.77
N GLY A 67 -4.96 7.17 -15.10
CA GLY A 67 -6.02 7.57 -14.17
C GLY A 67 -6.10 6.68 -12.93
N HIS A 68 -5.77 5.39 -13.09
CA HIS A 68 -5.92 4.39 -12.04
C HIS A 68 -4.75 3.39 -12.02
N LEU A 69 -3.57 3.86 -11.64
CA LEU A 69 -2.35 3.04 -11.62
C LEU A 69 -2.48 1.72 -10.84
N ASN A 70 -3.20 1.71 -9.72
CA ASN A 70 -3.29 0.53 -8.86
C ASN A 70 -4.69 -0.08 -8.81
N ALA A 71 -5.60 0.28 -9.72
CA ALA A 71 -6.93 -0.31 -9.75
C ALA A 71 -6.92 -1.70 -10.41
N TRP A 72 -7.76 -2.57 -9.86
CA TRP A 72 -7.99 -3.92 -10.35
C TRP A 72 -9.01 -3.95 -11.50
N VAL A 73 -9.92 -2.98 -11.51
CA VAL A 73 -10.99 -2.83 -12.51
C VAL A 73 -10.70 -1.58 -13.33
N ALA A 74 -10.89 -1.71 -14.65
CA ALA A 74 -10.72 -0.65 -15.64
C ALA A 74 -11.77 0.46 -15.47
#